data_AF-A0A821KPX1-F1
#
_entry.id   AF-A0A821KPX1-F1
#
_cell.length_a   1.000
_cell.length_b   1.000
_cell.length_c   1.000
_cell.angle_alpha   90.00
_cell.angle_beta   90.00
_cell.angle_gamma   90.00
#
_symmetry.space_group_name_H-M   'P 1'
#
loop_
_entity.id
_entity.type
_entity.pdbx_description
1 polymer ?
#
loop_
_entity_poly.entity_id
_entity_poly.type
_entity_poly.pdbx_seq_one_letter_code
_entity_poly.pdbx_strand_id
1 'polypeptide(L)'
;MFTVRYCSKRFLTCSKISPSYRHLSLGVTNAPKSNEEFQPTINIIKEDLHLIHRDIVQRLGCYEQELNELAKYHFDSKGKLIRPMIICTMARSFNQQEDK
;
A
#
# COMPACT_ATOMS: atom_id res chain seq x y z
N MET A 1 -21.38 17.59 -25.22
CA MET A 1 -20.06 18.27 -25.13
C MET A 1 -19.72 18.36 -23.64
N PHE A 2 -19.00 17.38 -23.09
CA PHE A 2 -18.73 17.30 -21.65
C PHE A 2 -17.33 17.83 -21.35
N THR A 3 -17.25 18.92 -20.60
CA THR A 3 -16.00 19.53 -20.16
C THR A 3 -15.46 18.81 -18.93
N VAL A 4 -14.24 18.30 -19.03
CA VAL A 4 -13.49 17.69 -17.92
C VAL A 4 -13.05 18.80 -16.98
N ARG A 5 -13.60 18.85 -15.76
CA ARG A 5 -13.08 19.72 -14.69
C ARG A 5 -11.79 19.12 -14.14
N TYR A 6 -10.66 19.71 -14.51
CA TYR A 6 -9.38 19.48 -13.84
C TYR A 6 -9.51 19.80 -12.34
N CYS A 7 -9.26 18.81 -11.48
CA CYS A 7 -9.10 19.02 -10.04
C CYS A 7 -7.75 19.71 -9.81
N SER A 8 -7.79 21.04 -9.74
CA SER A 8 -6.63 21.90 -9.48
C SER A 8 -5.99 21.56 -8.13
N LYS A 9 -4.66 21.37 -8.13
CA LYS A 9 -3.84 21.15 -6.94
C LYS A 9 -4.01 22.32 -5.97
N ARG A 10 -4.86 22.16 -4.95
CA ARG A 10 -4.84 23.01 -3.76
C ARG A 10 -3.85 22.40 -2.77
N PHE A 11 -2.62 22.93 -2.80
CA PHE A 11 -1.78 22.92 -1.62
C PHE A 11 -2.51 23.74 -0.55
N LEU A 12 -3.21 23.07 0.36
CA LEU A 12 -3.66 23.69 1.59
C LEU A 12 -2.42 23.87 2.45
N THR A 13 -1.98 25.12 2.58
CA THR A 13 -0.97 25.52 3.57
C THR A 13 -1.53 25.24 4.95
N CYS A 14 -0.90 24.31 5.68
CA CYS A 14 -1.28 23.97 7.04
C CYS A 14 -0.96 25.15 7.96
N SER A 15 -2.00 25.82 8.45
CA SER A 15 -1.92 26.83 9.49
C SER A 15 -1.48 26.19 10.81
N LYS A 16 -0.22 26.47 11.19
CA LYS A 16 0.35 26.46 12.55
C LYS A 16 -0.26 25.42 13.52
N ILE A 17 0.01 24.14 13.26
CA ILE A 17 0.05 23.13 14.32
C ILE A 17 1.42 23.29 14.98
N SER A 18 1.45 23.52 16.30
CA SER A 18 2.70 23.56 17.06
C SER A 18 3.47 22.26 16.80
N PRO A 19 4.74 22.33 16.35
CA PRO A 19 5.48 21.13 16.09
C PRO A 19 6.05 20.63 17.40
N SER A 20 5.28 19.88 18.17
CA SER A 20 5.89 18.86 19.03
C SER A 20 6.35 17.72 18.12
N TYR A 21 7.41 17.99 17.34
CA TYR A 21 8.18 16.94 16.71
C TYR A 21 8.76 16.11 17.86
N ARG A 22 8.15 14.98 18.18
CA ARG A 22 8.91 13.89 18.79
C ARG A 22 9.97 13.53 17.75
N HIS A 23 11.16 14.09 17.90
CA HIS A 23 12.32 13.69 17.15
C HIS A 23 12.62 12.26 17.57
N LEU A 24 12.04 11.28 16.87
CA LEU A 24 12.36 9.87 17.07
C LEU A 24 13.68 9.58 16.33
N SER A 25 14.75 10.24 16.74
CA SER A 25 16.11 9.83 16.40
C SER A 25 16.52 8.72 17.35
N LEU A 26 16.02 7.50 17.09
CA LEU A 26 16.75 6.30 17.44
C LEU A 26 17.30 5.74 16.13
N GLY A 27 18.53 6.13 15.81
CA GLY A 27 19.34 5.45 14.82
C GLY A 27 19.60 4.02 15.30
N VAL A 28 18.61 3.15 15.15
CA VAL A 28 18.79 1.71 15.21
C VAL A 28 18.80 1.26 13.77
N THR A 29 19.99 1.16 13.17
CA THR A 29 20.15 0.31 12.00
C THR A 29 19.99 -1.11 12.50
N ASN A 30 18.74 -1.57 12.63
CA ASN A 30 18.49 -2.99 12.73
C ASN A 30 19.14 -3.60 11.49
N ALA A 31 20.22 -4.36 11.68
CA ALA A 31 20.65 -5.31 10.67
C ALA A 31 19.39 -6.05 10.18
N PRO A 32 19.26 -6.37 8.87
CA PRO A 32 18.06 -7.03 8.37
C PRO A 32 17.85 -8.29 9.20
N LYS A 33 16.87 -8.23 10.12
CA LYS A 33 16.45 -9.39 10.87
C LYS A 33 15.97 -10.42 9.85
N SER A 34 16.28 -11.68 10.07
CA SER A 34 15.94 -12.77 9.14
C SER A 34 14.48 -12.67 8.73
N ASN A 35 14.17 -13.01 7.47
CA ASN A 35 12.81 -12.98 6.91
C ASN A 35 11.78 -13.80 7.73
N GLU A 36 12.22 -14.59 8.70
CA GLU A 36 11.41 -15.48 9.54
C GLU A 36 10.43 -14.71 10.45
N GLU A 37 10.78 -13.51 10.91
CA GLU A 37 9.92 -12.72 11.81
C GLU A 37 8.63 -12.23 11.12
N PHE A 38 8.63 -12.13 9.79
CA PHE A 38 7.48 -11.64 9.01
C PHE A 38 6.61 -12.74 8.39
N GLN A 39 7.09 -13.99 8.35
CA GLN A 39 6.34 -15.11 7.75
C GLN A 39 4.95 -15.31 8.37
N PRO A 40 4.76 -15.23 9.70
CA PRO A 40 3.44 -15.40 10.30
C PRO A 40 2.44 -14.35 9.81
N THR A 41 2.85 -13.08 9.77
CA THR A 41 2.02 -11.97 9.30
C THR A 41 1.68 -12.14 7.81
N ILE A 42 2.67 -12.50 6.99
CA ILE A 42 2.49 -12.76 5.56
C ILE A 42 1.46 -13.88 5.34
N ASN A 43 1.51 -14.95 6.12
CA ASN A 43 0.56 -16.06 6.01
C ASN A 43 -0.87 -15.64 6.31
N ILE A 44 -1.09 -14.79 7.31
CA ILE A 44 -2.42 -14.30 7.69
C ILE A 44 -3.05 -13.47 6.57
N ILE A 45 -2.27 -12.58 5.95
CA ILE A 45 -2.76 -11.63 4.93
C ILE A 45 -2.58 -12.13 3.49
N LYS A 46 -2.06 -13.36 3.30
CA LYS A 46 -1.67 -13.89 1.99
C LYS A 46 -2.81 -13.84 0.98
N GLU A 47 -4.01 -14.22 1.42
CA GLU A 47 -5.21 -14.21 0.57
C GLU A 47 -5.59 -12.78 0.17
N ASP A 48 -5.56 -11.83 1.11
CA ASP A 48 -5.87 -10.43 0.81
C ASP A 48 -4.87 -9.84 -0.19
N LEU A 49 -3.59 -10.18 -0.05
CA LEU A 49 -2.56 -9.75 -0.99
C LEU A 49 -2.78 -10.34 -2.39
N HIS A 50 -3.20 -11.60 -2.47
CA HIS A 50 -3.53 -12.24 -3.73
C HIS A 50 -4.77 -11.62 -4.40
N LEU A 51 -5.81 -11.32 -3.62
CA LEU A 51 -7.00 -10.62 -4.10
C LEU A 51 -6.67 -9.22 -4.61
N ILE A 52 -5.90 -8.44 -3.85
CA ILE A 52 -5.45 -7.11 -4.27
C ILE A 52 -4.64 -7.18 -5.57
N HIS A 53 -3.73 -8.16 -5.69
CA HIS A 53 -2.97 -8.34 -6.92
C HIS A 53 -3.88 -8.65 -8.12
N ARG A 54 -4.84 -9.57 -7.95
CA ARG A 54 -5.82 -9.90 -8.99
C ARG A 54 -6.62 -8.67 -9.42
N ASP A 55 -7.08 -7.87 -8.46
CA ASP A 55 -7.83 -6.64 -8.72
C ASP A 55 -6.99 -5.60 -9.45
N ILE A 56 -5.71 -5.45 -9.07
CA ILE A 56 -4.77 -4.56 -9.76
C ILE A 56 -4.62 -5.00 -11.22
N VAL A 57 -4.36 -6.28 -11.50
CA VAL A 57 -4.20 -6.79 -12.86
C VAL A 57 -5.48 -6.63 -13.66
N GLN A 58 -6.65 -6.90 -13.07
CA GLN A 58 -7.93 -6.73 -13.74
C GLN A 58 -8.19 -5.26 -14.10
N ARG A 59 -7.88 -4.32 -13.20
CA ARG A 59 -8.07 -2.87 -13.44
C ARG A 59 -7.05 -2.28 -14.42
N LEU A 60 -5.85 -2.85 -14.48
CA LEU A 60 -4.81 -2.49 -15.44
C LEU A 60 -5.00 -3.14 -16.81
N GLY A 61 -6.04 -3.95 -17.00
CA GLY A 61 -6.37 -4.56 -18.29
C GLY A 61 -6.67 -3.48 -19.35
N CYS A 62 -5.66 -3.14 -20.13
CA CYS A 62 -5.78 -2.21 -21.26
C CYS A 62 -6.06 -2.98 -22.56
N TYR A 63 -6.81 -2.35 -23.48
CA TYR A 63 -7.07 -2.88 -24.82
C TYR A 63 -5.81 -2.85 -25.70
N GLU A 64 -4.93 -1.87 -25.47
CA GLU A 64 -3.68 -1.71 -26.19
C GLU A 64 -2.60 -2.66 -25.64
N GLN A 65 -1.97 -3.42 -26.54
CA GLN A 65 -1.02 -4.48 -26.18
C GLN A 65 0.26 -3.93 -25.56
N GLU A 66 0.85 -2.89 -26.13
CA GLU A 66 2.12 -2.30 -25.65
C GLU A 66 1.97 -1.75 -24.21
N LEU A 67 0.85 -1.08 -23.93
CA LEU A 67 0.57 -0.55 -22.60
C LEU A 67 0.33 -1.66 -21.57
N ASN A 68 -0.31 -2.76 -21.99
CA ASN A 68 -0.53 -3.92 -21.13
C ASN A 68 0.80 -4.63 -20.78
N GLU A 69 1.71 -4.75 -21.73
CA GLU A 69 3.04 -5.30 -21.50
C GLU A 69 3.85 -4.43 -20.52
N LEU A 70 3.80 -3.11 -20.67
CA LEU A 70 4.43 -2.17 -19.75
C LEU A 70 3.84 -2.24 -18.34
N ALA A 71 2.51 -2.34 -18.24
CA ALA A 71 1.81 -2.49 -16.96
C ALA A 71 2.22 -3.79 -16.26
N LYS A 72 2.24 -4.92 -16.96
CA LYS A 72 2.70 -6.21 -16.41
C LYS A 72 4.15 -6.14 -15.92
N TYR A 73 5.03 -5.49 -16.68
CA TYR A 73 6.43 -5.33 -16.30
C TYR A 73 6.60 -4.57 -14.96
N HIS A 74 5.79 -3.54 -14.71
CA HIS A 74 5.90 -2.72 -13.51
C HIS A 74 5.12 -3.26 -12.30
N PHE A 75 3.98 -3.92 -12.52
CA PHE A 75 3.07 -4.36 -11.48
C PHE A 75 3.12 -5.86 -11.18
N ASP A 76 4.08 -6.58 -11.79
CA ASP A 76 4.40 -7.95 -11.41
C ASP A 76 4.62 -8.05 -9.89
N SER A 77 4.01 -9.06 -9.24
CA SER A 77 4.10 -9.33 -7.78
C SER A 77 5.51 -9.62 -7.25
N LYS A 78 6.55 -9.40 -8.05
CA LYS A 78 7.96 -9.62 -7.70
C LYS A 78 8.55 -8.51 -6.81
N GLY A 79 7.82 -7.41 -6.60
CA GLY A 79 8.24 -6.29 -5.75
C GLY A 79 8.00 -6.51 -4.24
N LYS A 80 8.47 -5.55 -3.43
CA LYS A 80 8.19 -5.51 -1.98
C LYS A 80 6.75 -5.02 -1.76
N LEU A 81 5.82 -5.94 -1.47
CA LEU A 81 4.41 -5.67 -1.20
C LEU A 81 4.14 -4.98 0.16
N ILE A 82 5.06 -4.13 0.63
CA ILE A 82 5.02 -3.54 1.98
C ILE A 82 3.80 -2.63 2.15
N ARG A 83 3.49 -1.78 1.17
CA ARG A 83 2.35 -0.86 1.25
C ARG A 83 1.01 -1.60 1.39
N PRO A 84 0.66 -2.56 0.51
CA PRO A 84 -0.55 -3.34 0.69
C PRO A 84 -0.49 -4.21 1.96
N MET A 85 0.67 -4.76 2.34
CA MET A 85 0.82 -5.53 3.58
C MET A 85 0.43 -4.73 4.83
N ILE A 86 0.93 -3.50 4.98
CA ILE A 86 0.59 -2.65 6.13
C ILE A 86 -0.92 -2.38 6.15
N ILE A 87 -1.53 -2.07 5.00
CA ILE A 87 -2.96 -1.78 4.90
C ILE A 87 -3.81 -3.02 5.27
N CYS A 88 -3.50 -4.20 4.71
CA CYS A 88 -4.22 -5.44 5.04
C CYS A 88 -4.09 -5.81 6.51
N THR A 89 -2.88 -5.66 7.06
CA THR A 89 -2.63 -5.95 8.48
C THR A 89 -3.45 -5.03 9.37
N MET A 90 -3.41 -3.71 9.11
CA MET A 90 -4.22 -2.73 9.84
C MET A 90 -5.72 -3.02 9.73
N ALA A 91 -6.21 -3.31 8.51
CA ALA A 91 -7.62 -3.60 8.27
C ALA A 91 -8.09 -4.81 9.08
N ARG A 92 -7.31 -5.90 9.12
CA ARG A 92 -7.61 -7.08 9.94
C ARG A 92 -7.55 -6.80 11.44
N SER A 93 -6.57 -6.01 11.89
CA SER A 93 -6.45 -5.64 13.31
C SER A 93 -7.63 -4.81 13.81
N PHE A 94 -8.19 -3.94 12.97
CA PHE A 94 -9.37 -3.14 13.33
C PHE A 94 -10.70 -3.88 13.12
N ASN A 95 -10.71 -4.99 12.39
CA ASN A 95 -11.88 -5.85 12.24
C ASN A 95 -12.02 -6.89 13.36
N GLN A 96 -11.41 -6.65 14.53
CA GLN A 96 -11.74 -7.40 15.74
C GLN A 96 -13.11 -6.94 16.24
N GLN A 97 -14.17 -7.59 15.74
CA GLN A 97 -15.48 -7.43 16.34
C GLN A 97 -15.48 -8.09 17.73
N GLU A 98 -15.95 -7.33 18.71
CA GLU A 98 -16.20 -7.76 20.08
C GLU A 98 -17.21 -8.92 20.08
N ASP A 99 -16.74 -10.16 20.08
CA ASP A 99 -17.55 -11.27 20.59
C ASP A 99 -17.59 -11.13 22.12
N LYS A 100 -18.61 -10.43 22.63
CA LYS A 100 -19.02 -10.48 24.04
C LYS A 100 -19.71 -11.81 24.35
#